data_AF-A0AAV7WQZ9-F1
#
_entry.id   AF-A0AAV7WQZ9-F1
#
_cell.length_a   1.000
_cell.length_b   1.000
_cell.length_c   1.000
_cell.angle_alpha   90.00
_cell.angle_beta   90.00
_cell.angle_gamma   90.00
#
_symmetry.space_group_name_H-M   'P 1'
#
loop_
_entity.id
_entity.type
_entity.pdbx_description
1 polymer ?
#
loop_
_entity_poly.entity_id
_entity_poly.type
_entity_poly.pdbx_seq_one_letter_code
_entity_poly.pdbx_strand_id
1 'polypeptide(L)' 'DSAYAVYLFILTPYLNPATPGERRYNAAHRMTHRVLERTFGLLKSRFRCLHKSCGALQYSPENTCKIVATCAMLHNITTK' A
#
# COMPACT_ATOMS: atom_id res chain seq x y z
N ASP A 1 2.58 -10.86 1.73
CA ASP A 1 3.79 -10.09 1.41
C ASP A 1 4.37 -10.26 0.02
N SER A 2 3.97 -11.24 -0.81
CA SER A 2 4.57 -11.41 -2.15
C SER A 2 3.97 -10.52 -3.25
N ALA A 3 3.10 -9.56 -2.93
CA ALA A 3 2.33 -8.81 -3.92
C ALA A 3 3.12 -7.69 -4.63
N TYR A 4 4.29 -7.31 -4.10
CA TYR A 4 5.13 -6.24 -4.62
C TYR A 4 6.58 -6.71 -4.65
N ALA A 5 7.24 -6.50 -5.80
CA ALA A 5 8.66 -6.84 -5.95
C ALA A 5 9.48 -6.09 -4.90
N VAL A 6 10.34 -6.82 -4.19
CA VAL A 6 11.18 -6.29 -3.11
C VAL A 6 12.26 -5.40 -3.73
N TYR A 7 12.07 -4.09 -3.67
CA TYR A 7 13.11 -3.12 -4.03
C TYR A 7 13.87 -2.65 -2.79
N LEU A 8 15.13 -2.27 -2.97
CA LEU A 8 16.07 -1.79 -1.92
C LEU A 8 15.55 -0.61 -1.08
N PHE A 9 14.47 0.05 -1.48
CA PHE A 9 13.82 1.18 -0.80
C PHE A 9 12.53 0.79 -0.04
N ILE A 10 12.15 -0.48 -0.03
CA ILE A 10 10.98 -0.97 0.72
C ILE A 10 11.46 -1.51 2.06
N LEU A 11 10.84 -1.06 3.15
CA LEU A 11 11.10 -1.60 4.49
C LEU A 11 10.83 -3.11 4.46
N THR A 12 11.85 -3.93 4.66
CA THR A 12 11.72 -5.39 4.61
C THR A 12 11.69 -5.94 6.04
N PRO A 13 10.74 -6.83 6.39
CA PRO A 13 10.76 -7.51 7.68
C PRO A 13 11.96 -8.48 7.76
N TYR A 14 12.53 -8.63 8.95
CA TYR A 14 13.53 -9.67 9.23
C TYR A 14 12.86 -11.06 9.12
N LEU A 15 13.39 -11.95 8.26
CA LEU A 15 12.81 -13.28 8.08
C LEU A 15 12.93 -14.13 9.36
N ASN A 16 14.08 -14.04 10.04
CA ASN A 16 14.39 -14.74 11.28
C ASN A 16 14.84 -13.74 12.35
N PRO A 17 13.90 -13.09 13.08
CA PRO A 17 14.24 -12.09 14.09
C PRO A 17 14.83 -12.75 15.36
N ALA A 18 16.14 -12.68 15.51
CA ALA A 18 16.88 -13.20 16.64
C ALA A 18 16.88 -12.24 17.84
N THR A 19 17.00 -10.93 17.58
CA THR A 19 17.12 -9.93 18.67
C THR A 19 15.77 -9.34 19.08
N PRO A 20 15.61 -8.84 20.33
CA PRO A 20 14.43 -8.09 20.73
C PRO A 20 14.16 -6.86 19.86
N GLY A 21 15.22 -6.22 19.33
CA GLY A 21 15.11 -5.09 18.41
C GLY A 21 14.47 -5.48 17.09
N GLU A 22 14.91 -6.59 16.48
CA GLU A 22 14.33 -7.11 15.23
C GLU A 22 12.87 -7.52 15.39
N ARG A 23 12.52 -8.14 16.53
CA ARG A 23 11.11 -8.48 16.85
C ARG A 23 10.24 -7.23 16.96
N ARG A 24 10.72 -6.18 17.62
CA ARG A 24 10.00 -4.89 17.73
C ARG A 24 9.84 -4.23 16.37
N TYR A 25 10.90 -4.22 15.55
CA TYR A 25 10.84 -3.71 14.18
C TYR A 25 9.80 -4.45 13.34
N ASN A 26 9.81 -5.79 13.34
CA ASN A 26 8.84 -6.59 12.59
C ASN A 26 7.39 -6.36 13.08
N ALA A 27 7.19 -6.19 14.39
CA ALA A 27 5.88 -5.89 14.95
C ALA A 27 5.36 -4.52 14.48
N ALA A 28 6.19 -3.48 14.54
CA ALA A 28 5.86 -2.14 14.05
C ALA A 28 5.61 -2.16 12.53
N HIS A 29 6.49 -2.83 11.77
CA HIS A 29 6.36 -2.98 10.33
C HIS A 29 5.03 -3.65 9.95
N ARG A 30 4.68 -4.77 10.60
CA ARG A 30 3.41 -5.47 10.37
C ARG A 30 2.20 -4.61 10.68
N MET A 31 2.23 -3.84 11.78
CA MET A 31 1.13 -2.95 12.15
C MET A 31 0.90 -1.90 11.05
N THR A 32 1.97 -1.25 10.60
CA THR A 32 1.92 -0.27 9.51
C THR A 32 1.42 -0.90 8.21
N HIS A 33 1.94 -2.07 7.84
CA HIS A 33 1.52 -2.76 6.62
C HIS A 33 0.04 -3.13 6.63
N ARG A 34 -0.49 -3.58 7.78
CA ARG A 34 -1.92 -3.88 7.95
C ARG A 34 -2.81 -2.65 7.69
N VAL A 35 -2.39 -1.47 8.16
CA VAL A 35 -3.13 -0.22 7.92
C VAL A 35 -3.08 0.15 6.44
N LEU A 36 -1.90 0.01 5.80
CA LEU A 36 -1.74 0.27 4.38
C LEU A 36 -2.59 -0.66 3.52
N GLU A 37 -2.53 -1.97 3.75
CA GLU A 37 -3.33 -2.96 3.02
C GLU A 37 -4.83 -2.68 3.13
N ARG A 38 -5.30 -2.37 4.34
CA ARG A 38 -6.71 -2.01 4.57
C ARG A 38 -7.08 -0.74 3.80
N THR A 39 -6.26 0.30 3.87
CA THR A 39 -6.49 1.58 3.18
C THR A 39 -6.55 1.38 1.67
N PHE A 40 -5.57 0.65 1.09
CA PHE A 40 -5.57 0.35 -0.34
C PHE A 40 -6.73 -0.56 -0.74
N GLY A 41 -7.14 -1.51 0.10
CA GLY A 41 -8.33 -2.32 -0.12
C GLY A 41 -9.60 -1.46 -0.24
N LEU A 42 -9.78 -0.51 0.67
CA LEU A 42 -10.90 0.43 0.64
C LEU A 42 -10.87 1.32 -0.62
N LEU A 43 -9.71 1.89 -0.95
CA LEU A 43 -9.57 2.72 -2.15
C LEU A 43 -9.87 1.93 -3.43
N LYS A 44 -9.37 0.69 -3.56
CA LYS A 44 -9.64 -0.16 -4.73
C LYS A 44 -11.09 -0.62 -4.80
N SER A 45 -11.74 -0.83 -3.65
CA SER A 45 -13.18 -1.16 -3.58
C SER A 45 -14.05 0.03 -4.01
N ARG A 46 -13.69 1.25 -3.58
CA ARG A 46 -14.43 2.47 -3.89
C ARG A 46 -14.19 2.98 -5.31
N PHE A 47 -12.94 2.97 -5.77
CA PHE A 47 -12.54 3.48 -7.08
C PHE A 47 -12.13 2.32 -7.98
N ARG A 48 -13.05 1.86 -8.83
CA ARG A 48 -12.78 0.73 -9.75
C ARG A 48 -11.63 0.98 -10.72
N CYS A 49 -11.27 2.24 -11.00
CA CYS A 49 -10.09 2.58 -11.80
C CYS A 49 -8.76 2.11 -11.17
N LEU A 50 -8.74 1.87 -9.85
CA LEU A 50 -7.58 1.32 -9.14
C LEU A 50 -7.64 -0.22 -9.04
N HIS A 51 -8.74 -0.84 -9.47
CA HIS A 51 -8.96 -2.28 -9.35
C HIS A 51 -8.45 -3.01 -10.59
N LYS A 52 -7.63 -4.05 -10.39
CA LYS A 52 -7.01 -4.82 -11.50
C LYS A 52 -8.04 -5.45 -12.46
N SER A 53 -9.26 -5.73 -12.00
CA SER A 53 -10.33 -6.29 -12.86
C SER A 53 -10.80 -5.35 -13.96
N CYS A 54 -10.56 -4.03 -13.85
CA CYS A 54 -10.88 -3.06 -14.89
C CYS A 54 -9.68 -2.83 -15.86
N GLY A 55 -8.64 -3.67 -15.76
CA GLY A 55 -7.33 -3.43 -16.35
C GLY A 55 -6.37 -2.75 -15.37
N ALA A 56 -5.07 -2.87 -15.63
CA ALA A 56 -4.08 -2.02 -14.96
C ALA A 56 -4.21 -0.58 -15.47
N LEU A 57 -3.82 0.41 -14.66
CA LEU A 57 -3.75 1.80 -15.10
C LEU A 57 -2.75 1.92 -16.26
N GLN A 58 -3.25 2.10 -17.48
CA GLN A 58 -2.45 2.24 -18.71
C GLN A 58 -1.96 3.69 -18.89
N TYR A 59 -1.47 4.30 -17.81
CA TYR A 59 -0.96 5.67 -17.81
C TYR A 59 0.52 5.66 -17.48
N SER A 60 1.21 6.75 -17.83
CA SER A 60 2.58 6.95 -17.36
C SER A 60 2.64 6.90 -15.81
N PRO A 61 3.78 6.51 -15.22
CA PRO A 61 3.93 6.46 -13.77
C PRO A 61 3.54 7.77 -13.09
N GLU A 62 3.87 8.93 -13.68
CA GLU A 62 3.53 10.23 -13.11
C GLU A 62 2.01 10.44 -13.04
N ASN A 63 1.28 10.06 -14.10
CA ASN A 63 -0.16 10.20 -14.15
C ASN A 63 -0.86 9.18 -13.25
N THR A 64 -0.32 7.96 -13.15
CA THR A 64 -0.78 6.94 -12.20
C THR A 64 -0.69 7.45 -10.76
N CYS A 65 0.43 8.06 -10.38
CA CYS A 65 0.58 8.67 -9.06
C CYS A 65 -0.46 9.78 -8.80
N LYS A 66 -0.72 10.65 -9.80
CA LYS A 66 -1.74 11.70 -9.68
C LYS A 66 -3.14 11.10 -9.48
N ILE A 67 -3.51 10.08 -10.24
CA ILE A 67 -4.82 9.42 -10.12
C ILE A 67 -5.01 8.83 -8.72
N VAL A 68 -4.01 8.10 -8.23
CA VAL A 68 -4.05 7.50 -6.88
C VAL A 68 -4.16 8.58 -5.80
N ALA A 69 -3.38 9.66 -5.91
CA ALA A 69 -3.43 10.78 -4.96
C ALA A 69 -4.82 11.45 -4.95
N THR A 70 -5.39 11.73 -6.12
CA THR A 70 -6.75 12.29 -6.24
C THR A 70 -7.79 11.35 -5.62
N CYS A 71 -7.69 10.04 -5.84
CA CYS A 71 -8.59 9.07 -5.21
C CYS A 71 -8.51 9.13 -3.67
N ALA A 72 -7.29 9.24 -3.11
CA ALA A 72 -7.10 9.39 -1.68
C ALA A 72 -7.67 10.72 -1.14
N MET A 73 -7.46 11.83 -1.86
CA MET A 73 -8.06 13.12 -1.51
C MET A 73 -9.58 13.07 -1.52
N LEU A 74 -10.18 12.53 -2.58
CA LEU A 74 -11.63 12.37 -2.70
C LEU A 74 -12.20 11.46 -1.59
N HIS A 75 -11.49 10.39 -1.24
CA HIS A 75 -11.85 9.56 -0.10
C HIS A 75 -11.88 10.38 1.20
N ASN A 76 -10.85 11.17 1.47
CA ASN A 76 -10.78 12.00 2.68
C ASN A 76 -11.86 13.09 2.74
N ILE A 77 -12.26 13.66 1.60
CA ILE A 77 -13.34 14.67 1.55
C ILE A 77 -14.69 14.03 1.87
N THR A 78 -14.92 12.81 1.39
CA THR A 78 -16.23 12.15 1.46
C THR A 78 -16.41 11.24 2.68
N THR A 79 -15.34 11.04 3.46
CA THR A 79 -15.35 10.24 4.69
C THR A 79 -15.12 11.12 5.93
N LYS A 80 -14.94 12.43 5.72
CA LYS A 80 -15.18 13.48 6.72
C LYS A 80 -16.66 13.82 6.72
#